data_AF-A0A6C0HRS7-F1
#
_entry.id   AF-A0A6C0HRS7-F1
#
_cell.length_a   1.000
_cell.length_b   1.000
_cell.length_c   1.000
_cell.angle_alpha   90.00
_cell.angle_beta   90.00
_cell.angle_gamma   90.00
#
_symmetry.space_group_name_H-M   'P 1'
#
loop_
_entity.id
_entity.type
_entity.pdbx_description
1 polymer ?
#
loop_
_entity_poly.entity_id
_entity_poly.type
_entity_poly.pdbx_seq_one_letter_code
_entity_poly.pdbx_strand_id
1 'polypeptide(L)'
;MFLGYVELFHRQLHGFDEFSEPTIHEHFITIFSVKNPIKYLKLLQNISVMNHESYYTYICENSNTEINEHRAIIFHIMNQNKKMPYLTDSTIRNFLHIQELLYSQMHLFEKINLATGESICILKTFWIKCIQRKWKKICEYNKKLLKVITSIKNLKKREINIYNKHLMGIKGLWYSTITDP
;
A
#
# COMPACT_ATOMS: atom_id res chain seq x y z
N MET A 1 0.26 -13.29 3.81
CA MET A 1 0.21 -11.87 3.35
C MET A 1 1.55 -11.54 2.73
N PHE A 2 1.54 -10.93 1.54
CA PHE A 2 2.71 -10.62 0.75
C PHE A 2 2.87 -9.11 0.60
N LEU A 3 4.10 -8.66 0.34
CA LEU A 3 4.40 -7.29 -0.10
C LEU A 3 5.01 -7.37 -1.49
N GLY A 4 4.56 -6.57 -2.44
CA GLY A 4 5.05 -6.72 -3.81
C GLY A 4 4.45 -5.73 -4.80
N TYR A 5 4.79 -5.90 -6.08
CA TYR A 5 4.16 -5.18 -7.17
C TYR A 5 3.07 -6.03 -7.78
N VAL A 6 1.93 -5.39 -8.02
CA VAL A 6 0.80 -5.99 -8.70
C VAL A 6 0.41 -5.12 -9.87
N GLU A 7 -0.19 -5.72 -10.88
CA GLU A 7 -0.82 -5.02 -12.00
C GLU A 7 -2.23 -5.52 -12.21
N LEU A 8 -3.04 -4.70 -12.84
CA LEU A 8 -4.37 -5.10 -13.27
C LEU A 8 -4.23 -5.99 -14.49
N PHE A 9 -4.92 -7.13 -14.51
CA PHE A 9 -4.82 -8.04 -15.64
C PHE A 9 -5.32 -7.37 -16.93
N HIS A 10 -4.54 -7.51 -18.02
CA HIS A 10 -4.94 -7.10 -19.34
C HIS A 10 -4.77 -8.27 -20.32
N ARG A 11 -5.87 -8.67 -20.98
CA ARG A 11 -5.92 -9.86 -21.84
C ARG A 11 -4.82 -9.92 -22.89
N GLN A 12 -4.61 -8.81 -23.61
CA GLN A 12 -3.62 -8.75 -24.69
C GLN A 12 -2.17 -8.71 -24.18
N LEU A 13 -1.93 -8.18 -22.98
CA LEU A 13 -0.56 -8.02 -22.47
C LEU A 13 -0.06 -9.31 -21.82
N HIS A 14 -0.97 -9.99 -21.11
CA HIS A 14 -0.62 -11.15 -20.32
C HIS A 14 -0.90 -12.48 -21.04
N GLY A 15 -1.46 -12.43 -22.25
CA GLY A 15 -1.71 -13.62 -23.07
C GLY A 15 -2.86 -14.47 -22.55
N PHE A 16 -4.07 -13.91 -22.51
CA PHE A 16 -5.29 -14.67 -22.14
C PHE A 16 -5.66 -15.68 -23.23
N ASP A 17 -5.71 -16.96 -22.88
CA ASP A 17 -6.06 -18.05 -23.80
C ASP A 17 -7.25 -18.88 -23.28
N GLU A 18 -7.52 -20.02 -23.91
CA GLU A 18 -8.61 -20.93 -23.55
C GLU A 18 -8.38 -21.72 -22.26
N PHE A 19 -7.15 -21.72 -21.73
CA PHE A 19 -6.78 -22.35 -20.48
C PHE A 19 -6.76 -21.37 -19.31
N SER A 20 -6.78 -20.06 -19.57
CA SER A 20 -6.90 -19.03 -18.54
C SER A 20 -8.23 -19.09 -17.80
N GLU A 21 -8.20 -18.81 -16.50
CA GLU A 21 -9.42 -18.73 -15.68
C GLU A 21 -10.27 -17.53 -16.14
N PRO A 22 -11.56 -17.71 -16.49
CA PRO A 22 -12.38 -16.62 -17.01
C PRO A 22 -12.46 -15.41 -16.10
N THR A 23 -12.35 -15.59 -14.78
CA THR A 23 -12.45 -14.50 -13.80
C THR A 23 -11.18 -13.66 -13.65
N ILE A 24 -10.05 -14.05 -14.26
CA ILE A 24 -8.76 -13.37 -14.06
C ILE A 24 -8.75 -11.91 -14.52
N HIS A 25 -9.58 -11.56 -15.52
CA HIS A 25 -9.59 -10.22 -16.12
C HIS A 25 -10.10 -9.10 -15.21
N GLU A 26 -10.74 -9.44 -14.10
CA GLU A 26 -11.22 -8.48 -13.10
C GLU A 26 -10.28 -8.35 -11.90
N HIS A 27 -9.17 -9.10 -11.90
CA HIS A 27 -8.28 -9.23 -10.76
C HIS A 27 -6.92 -8.59 -11.00
N PHE A 28 -6.23 -8.28 -9.90
CA PHE A 28 -4.81 -7.94 -9.93
C PHE A 28 -3.99 -9.23 -10.02
N ILE A 29 -2.89 -9.21 -10.77
CA ILE A 29 -1.91 -10.30 -10.81
C ILE A 29 -0.60 -9.90 -10.13
N THR A 30 0.15 -10.88 -9.64
CA THR A 30 1.45 -10.65 -9.01
C THR A 30 2.54 -10.50 -10.07
N ILE A 31 3.23 -9.36 -10.10
CA ILE A 31 4.48 -9.21 -10.87
C ILE A 31 5.66 -9.68 -10.03
N PHE A 32 5.68 -9.23 -8.78
CA PHE A 32 6.72 -9.53 -7.81
C PHE A 32 6.10 -9.67 -6.42
N SER A 33 6.56 -10.64 -5.64
CA SER A 33 6.10 -10.80 -4.26
C SER A 33 7.22 -11.18 -3.33
N VAL A 34 7.24 -10.54 -2.17
CA VAL A 34 8.12 -10.85 -1.04
C VAL A 34 7.30 -11.62 0.00
N LYS A 35 7.77 -12.83 0.33
CA LYS A 35 7.14 -13.69 1.37
C LYS A 35 7.31 -13.14 2.78
N ASN A 36 8.45 -12.51 3.08
CA ASN A 36 8.73 -11.92 4.38
C ASN A 36 8.97 -10.41 4.27
N PRO A 37 7.89 -9.59 4.28
CA PRO A 37 7.99 -8.14 4.14
C PRO A 37 8.89 -7.50 5.21
N ILE A 38 8.92 -8.04 6.42
CA ILE A 38 9.71 -7.48 7.53
C ILE A 38 11.20 -7.67 7.27
N LYS A 39 11.62 -8.88 6.88
CA LYS A 39 13.03 -9.16 6.52
C LYS A 39 13.47 -8.26 5.37
N TYR A 40 12.62 -8.11 4.36
CA TYR A 40 12.89 -7.27 3.21
C TYR A 40 12.98 -5.78 3.54
N LEU A 41 12.08 -5.25 4.38
CA LEU A 41 12.16 -3.86 4.83
C LEU A 41 13.41 -3.56 5.65
N LYS A 42 13.84 -4.48 6.52
CA LYS A 42 15.12 -4.35 7.26
C LYS A 42 16.31 -4.29 6.30
N LEU A 43 16.29 -5.11 5.26
CA LEU A 43 17.31 -5.13 4.21
C LEU A 43 17.37 -3.79 3.46
N LEU A 44 16.21 -3.24 3.07
CA LEU A 44 16.13 -1.92 2.43
C LEU A 44 16.60 -0.78 3.33
N GLN A 45 16.30 -0.82 4.63
CA GLN A 45 16.78 0.17 5.59
C GLN A 45 18.31 0.16 5.68
N ASN A 46 18.92 -1.02 5.76
CA ASN A 46 20.38 -1.14 5.79
C ASN A 46 21.02 -0.58 4.51
N ILE A 47 20.40 -0.83 3.36
CA ILE A 47 20.84 -0.29 2.06
C ILE A 47 20.75 1.24 2.03
N SER A 48 19.67 1.83 2.57
CA SER A 48 19.46 3.29 2.50
C SER A 48 20.52 4.12 3.24
N VAL A 49 21.28 3.49 4.13
CA VAL A 49 22.36 4.11 4.91
C VAL A 49 23.72 3.95 4.22
N MET A 50 23.82 3.11 3.18
CA MET A 50 25.06 2.88 2.44
C MET A 50 25.29 3.96 1.40
N ASN A 51 26.54 4.40 1.25
CA ASN A 51 26.94 5.24 0.12
C ASN A 51 26.94 4.42 -1.18
N HIS A 52 26.93 5.11 -2.33
CA HIS A 52 26.75 4.48 -3.64
C HIS A 52 27.80 3.39 -3.92
N GLU A 53 29.07 3.59 -3.53
CA GLU A 53 30.15 2.60 -3.72
C GLU A 53 29.98 1.38 -2.81
N SER A 54 29.71 1.58 -1.52
CA SER A 54 29.49 0.49 -0.55
C SER A 54 28.27 -0.34 -0.91
N TYR A 55 27.29 0.26 -1.58
CA TYR A 55 26.09 -0.40 -2.06
C TYR A 55 26.37 -1.37 -3.21
N TYR A 56 27.21 -1.01 -4.21
CA TYR A 56 27.57 -1.96 -5.27
C TYR A 56 28.37 -3.14 -4.73
N THR A 57 29.32 -2.90 -3.83
CA THR A 57 30.08 -3.96 -3.17
C THR A 57 29.17 -4.90 -2.37
N TYR A 58 28.24 -4.35 -1.58
CA TYR A 58 27.27 -5.14 -0.82
C TYR A 58 26.38 -6.01 -1.71
N ILE A 59 25.97 -5.50 -2.89
CA ILE A 59 25.15 -6.25 -3.85
C ILE A 59 25.95 -7.36 -4.53
N CYS A 60 27.19 -7.09 -4.92
CA CYS A 60 28.05 -8.08 -5.56
C CYS A 60 28.41 -9.22 -4.59
N GLU A 61 28.54 -8.92 -3.30
CA GLU A 61 28.90 -9.89 -2.26
C GLU A 61 27.70 -10.65 -1.70
N ASN A 62 26.50 -10.05 -1.69
CA ASN A 62 25.26 -10.73 -1.30
C ASN A 62 24.46 -11.15 -2.53
N SER A 63 24.70 -12.39 -2.98
CA SER A 63 23.93 -13.12 -3.99
C SER A 63 22.46 -13.43 -3.60
N ASN A 64 21.82 -12.59 -2.77
CA ASN A 64 20.40 -12.71 -2.49
C ASN A 64 19.60 -12.37 -3.76
N THR A 65 19.12 -13.40 -4.42
CA THR A 65 18.34 -13.35 -5.67
C THR A 65 17.19 -12.34 -5.58
N GLU A 66 16.52 -12.23 -4.43
CA GLU A 66 15.34 -11.37 -4.21
C GLU A 66 15.60 -9.86 -4.42
N ILE A 67 16.79 -9.32 -4.11
CA ILE A 67 17.09 -7.89 -4.29
C ILE A 67 17.37 -7.57 -5.76
N ASN A 68 18.16 -8.44 -6.40
CA ASN A 68 18.50 -8.30 -7.81
C ASN A 68 17.26 -8.49 -8.68
N GLU A 69 16.37 -9.43 -8.32
CA GLU A 69 15.03 -9.59 -8.90
C GLU A 69 14.20 -8.32 -8.73
N HIS A 70 14.14 -7.73 -7.54
CA HIS A 70 13.38 -6.50 -7.32
C HIS A 70 13.88 -5.33 -8.20
N ARG A 71 15.20 -5.16 -8.35
CA ARG A 71 15.77 -4.11 -9.20
C ARG A 71 15.57 -4.38 -10.68
N ALA A 72 15.75 -5.64 -11.11
CA ALA A 72 15.44 -6.04 -12.48
C ALA A 72 13.96 -5.79 -12.81
N ILE A 73 13.06 -6.06 -11.86
CA ILE A 73 11.62 -5.82 -12.00
C ILE A 73 11.30 -4.33 -12.00
N ILE A 74 11.85 -3.52 -11.09
CA ILE A 74 11.69 -2.06 -11.14
C ILE A 74 12.20 -1.52 -12.48
N PHE A 75 13.39 -1.93 -12.91
CA PHE A 75 13.98 -1.47 -14.17
C PHE A 75 13.14 -1.92 -15.38
N HIS A 76 12.62 -3.15 -15.35
CA HIS A 76 11.73 -3.68 -16.37
C HIS A 76 10.41 -2.90 -16.42
N ILE A 77 9.76 -2.68 -15.28
CA ILE A 77 8.55 -1.85 -15.13
C ILE A 77 8.80 -0.44 -15.67
N MET A 78 9.91 0.18 -15.27
CA MET A 78 10.28 1.54 -15.71
C MET A 78 10.56 1.62 -17.22
N ASN A 79 11.04 0.55 -17.86
CA ASN A 79 11.31 0.51 -19.30
C ASN A 79 10.08 0.11 -20.13
N GLN A 80 9.20 -0.74 -19.60
CA GLN A 80 7.91 -1.13 -20.20
C GLN A 80 7.02 0.11 -20.41
N ASN A 81 6.97 1.00 -19.42
CA ASN A 81 6.16 2.23 -19.47
C ASN A 81 6.55 3.21 -20.60
N LYS A 82 7.77 3.12 -21.14
CA LYS A 82 8.21 3.98 -22.26
C LYS A 82 7.78 3.49 -23.64
N LYS A 83 7.23 2.27 -23.74
CA LYS A 83 6.97 1.56 -25.00
C LYS A 83 5.58 0.91 -25.06
N MET A 84 4.56 1.44 -24.39
CA MET A 84 3.17 0.96 -24.55
C MET A 84 2.37 1.89 -25.46
N PRO A 85 2.62 1.89 -26.78
CA PRO A 85 1.77 2.62 -27.68
C PRO A 85 0.53 1.75 -27.93
N TYR A 86 -0.66 2.30 -27.63
CA TYR A 86 -1.96 1.83 -28.11
C TYR A 86 -2.60 0.62 -27.37
N LEU A 87 -2.98 0.81 -26.11
CA LEU A 87 -4.06 0.04 -25.48
C LEU A 87 -5.36 0.85 -25.54
N THR A 88 -5.96 0.94 -26.73
CA THR A 88 -7.22 1.68 -26.93
C THR A 88 -8.46 0.87 -26.56
N ASP A 89 -8.33 -0.46 -26.42
CA ASP A 89 -9.45 -1.40 -26.28
C ASP A 89 -9.67 -1.93 -24.85
N SER A 90 -9.06 -1.29 -23.83
CA SER A 90 -9.37 -1.69 -22.46
C SER A 90 -10.78 -1.21 -22.09
N THR A 91 -11.63 -2.11 -21.60
CA THR A 91 -12.97 -1.78 -21.05
C THR A 91 -12.89 -0.81 -19.86
N ILE A 92 -11.69 -0.60 -19.32
CA ILE A 92 -11.40 0.24 -18.17
C ILE A 92 -10.94 1.61 -18.68
N ARG A 93 -11.86 2.59 -18.67
CA ARG A 93 -11.66 3.97 -19.17
C ARG A 93 -10.42 4.70 -18.63
N ASN A 94 -9.77 4.18 -17.59
CA ASN A 94 -8.60 4.79 -16.95
C ASN A 94 -7.45 3.79 -16.67
N PHE A 95 -7.31 2.75 -17.50
CA PHE A 95 -6.33 1.68 -17.30
C PHE A 95 -4.90 2.21 -17.14
N LEU A 96 -4.44 3.07 -18.04
CA LEU A 96 -3.08 3.62 -18.00
C LEU A 96 -2.79 4.38 -16.70
N HIS A 97 -3.72 5.21 -16.25
CA HIS A 97 -3.55 5.94 -14.99
C HIS A 97 -3.49 5.00 -13.77
N ILE A 98 -4.35 3.97 -13.75
CA ILE A 98 -4.35 2.96 -12.69
C ILE A 98 -3.02 2.20 -12.70
N GLN A 99 -2.56 1.82 -13.89
CA GLN A 99 -1.31 1.08 -14.10
C GLN A 99 -0.09 1.88 -13.63
N GLU A 100 0.03 3.17 -14.01
CA GLU A 100 1.09 4.07 -13.52
C GLU A 100 1.12 4.17 -11.98
N LEU A 101 -0.05 4.29 -11.35
CA LEU A 101 -0.17 4.37 -9.90
C LEU A 101 0.26 3.08 -9.20
N LEU A 102 -0.06 1.91 -9.78
CA LEU A 102 0.28 0.60 -9.23
C LEU A 102 1.76 0.30 -9.35
N TYR A 103 2.38 0.65 -10.48
CA TYR A 103 3.82 0.47 -10.67
C TYR A 103 4.67 1.37 -9.77
N SER A 104 4.11 2.49 -9.30
CA SER A 104 4.81 3.44 -8.45
C SER A 104 4.88 3.01 -6.98
N GLN A 105 4.13 1.98 -6.56
CA GLN A 105 4.01 1.62 -5.15
C GLN A 105 3.98 0.10 -4.92
N MET A 106 4.73 -0.38 -3.93
CA MET A 106 4.51 -1.74 -3.41
C MET A 106 3.21 -1.83 -2.61
N HIS A 107 2.48 -2.93 -2.83
CA HIS A 107 1.22 -3.23 -2.19
C HIS A 107 1.33 -4.44 -1.26
N LEU A 108 0.64 -4.37 -0.13
CA LEU A 108 0.26 -5.52 0.68
C LEU A 108 -0.95 -6.21 0.07
N PHE A 109 -0.82 -7.51 -0.21
CA PHE A 109 -1.88 -8.30 -0.80
C PHE A 109 -1.90 -9.74 -0.27
N GLU A 110 -3.03 -10.38 -0.52
CA GLU A 110 -3.21 -11.81 -0.38
C GLU A 110 -3.15 -12.45 -1.77
N LYS A 111 -2.30 -13.46 -1.92
CA LYS A 111 -2.09 -14.17 -3.19
C LYS A 111 -2.96 -15.42 -3.17
N ILE A 112 -3.77 -15.62 -4.22
CA ILE A 112 -4.58 -16.82 -4.43
C ILE A 112 -4.09 -17.45 -5.73
N ASN A 113 -3.62 -18.69 -5.63
CA ASN A 113 -3.23 -19.46 -6.80
C ASN A 113 -4.48 -20.13 -7.37
N LEU A 114 -4.69 -19.99 -8.67
CA LEU A 114 -5.79 -20.62 -9.39
C LEU A 114 -5.38 -22.03 -9.85
N ALA A 115 -6.37 -22.86 -10.18
CA ALA A 115 -6.12 -24.23 -10.66
C ALA A 115 -5.34 -24.26 -11.98
N THR A 116 -5.48 -23.21 -12.79
CA THR A 116 -4.78 -22.98 -14.06
C THR A 116 -3.28 -22.68 -13.88
N GLY A 117 -2.81 -22.50 -12.64
CA GLY A 117 -1.43 -22.09 -12.33
C GLY A 117 -1.23 -20.58 -12.31
N GLU A 118 -2.22 -19.81 -12.74
CA GLU A 118 -2.25 -18.35 -12.62
C GLU A 118 -2.36 -17.91 -11.14
N SER A 119 -2.04 -16.66 -10.85
CA SER A 119 -2.08 -16.13 -9.48
C SER A 119 -2.73 -14.76 -9.43
N ILE A 120 -3.86 -14.68 -8.74
CA ILE A 120 -4.57 -13.42 -8.49
C ILE A 120 -4.21 -12.84 -7.12
N CYS A 121 -4.41 -11.54 -6.97
CA CYS A 121 -4.07 -10.76 -5.80
C CYS A 121 -5.26 -9.97 -5.28
N ILE A 122 -5.54 -10.09 -3.99
CA ILE A 122 -6.50 -9.23 -3.29
C ILE A 122 -5.73 -8.17 -2.51
N LEU A 123 -5.84 -6.91 -2.95
CA LEU A 123 -5.18 -5.78 -2.32
C LEU A 123 -5.73 -5.53 -0.90
N LYS A 124 -4.87 -5.63 0.11
CA LYS A 124 -5.20 -5.29 1.51
C LYS A 124 -4.81 -3.85 1.87
N THR A 125 -3.96 -3.20 1.07
CA THR A 125 -3.55 -1.81 1.30
C THR A 125 -4.71 -0.82 1.28
N PHE A 126 -5.77 -1.11 0.54
CA PHE A 126 -6.93 -0.22 0.47
C PHE A 126 -7.56 -0.01 1.85
N TRP A 127 -7.85 -1.10 2.55
CA TRP A 127 -8.44 -1.07 3.89
C TRP A 127 -7.51 -0.42 4.92
N ILE A 128 -6.22 -0.72 4.84
CA ILE A 128 -5.21 -0.09 5.70
C ILE A 128 -5.17 1.42 5.47
N LYS A 129 -5.19 1.88 4.20
CA LYS A 129 -5.24 3.32 3.86
C LYS A 129 -6.52 3.96 4.40
N CYS A 130 -7.67 3.30 4.34
CA CYS A 130 -8.94 3.80 4.92
C CYS A 130 -8.84 3.99 6.44
N ILE A 131 -8.35 2.98 7.15
CA ILE A 131 -8.14 3.04 8.60
C ILE A 131 -7.15 4.14 8.96
N GLN A 132 -6.02 4.22 8.25
CA GLN A 132 -5.00 5.26 8.46
C GLN A 132 -5.57 6.67 8.25
N ARG A 133 -6.38 6.90 7.21
CA ARG A 133 -7.02 8.19 6.95
C ARG A 133 -7.98 8.57 8.09
N LYS A 134 -8.81 7.63 8.56
CA LYS A 134 -9.71 7.87 9.69
C LYS A 134 -8.92 8.17 10.97
N TRP A 135 -7.86 7.41 11.23
CA TRP A 135 -7.00 7.62 12.39
C TRP A 135 -6.32 9.00 12.38
N LYS A 136 -5.77 9.42 11.23
CA LYS A 136 -5.20 10.77 11.07
C LYS A 136 -6.21 11.86 11.43
N LYS A 137 -7.46 11.75 10.97
CA LYS A 137 -8.54 12.69 11.33
C LYS A 137 -8.81 12.71 12.84
N ILE A 138 -8.84 11.54 13.50
CA ILE A 138 -9.01 11.45 14.96
C ILE A 138 -7.84 12.11 15.69
N CYS A 139 -6.60 11.86 15.25
CA CYS A 139 -5.43 12.49 15.82
C CYS A 139 -5.45 14.01 15.65
N GLU A 140 -5.85 14.52 14.49
CA GLU A 140 -6.01 15.97 14.24
C GLU A 140 -7.08 16.59 15.14
N TYR A 141 -8.22 15.93 15.28
CA TYR A 141 -9.28 16.32 16.21
C TYR A 141 -8.76 16.37 17.65
N ASN A 142 -8.11 15.29 18.11
CA ASN A 142 -7.54 15.22 19.46
C ASN A 142 -6.48 16.29 19.69
N LYS A 143 -5.64 16.61 18.69
CA LYS A 143 -4.69 17.73 18.76
C LYS A 143 -5.40 19.07 18.97
N LYS A 144 -6.49 19.34 18.25
CA LYS A 144 -7.30 20.56 18.42
C LYS A 144 -7.95 20.59 19.80
N LEU A 145 -8.52 19.46 20.23
CA LEU A 145 -9.17 19.32 21.54
C LEU A 145 -8.17 19.51 22.69
N LEU A 146 -6.98 18.93 22.58
CA LEU A 146 -5.89 19.11 23.55
C LEU A 146 -5.56 20.58 23.71
N LYS A 147 -5.35 21.33 22.61
CA LYS A 147 -5.08 22.78 22.68
C LYS A 147 -6.16 23.54 23.46
N VAL A 148 -7.43 23.15 23.30
CA VAL A 148 -8.54 23.75 24.06
C VAL A 148 -8.48 23.36 25.54
N ILE A 149 -8.32 22.07 25.85
CA ILE A 149 -8.30 21.55 27.22
C ILE A 149 -7.10 22.10 28.01
N THR A 150 -5.94 22.24 27.37
CA THR A 150 -4.72 22.76 28.00
C THR A 150 -4.68 24.28 28.08
N SER A 151 -5.71 24.99 27.63
CA SER A 151 -5.77 26.44 27.80
C SER A 151 -5.96 26.82 29.28
N ILE A 152 -5.27 27.88 29.73
CA ILE A 152 -5.28 28.34 31.13
C ILE A 152 -6.71 28.52 31.66
N LYS A 153 -7.62 29.06 30.85
CA LYS A 153 -9.04 29.24 31.20
C LYS A 153 -9.72 27.91 31.54
N ASN A 154 -9.47 26.86 30.76
CA ASN A 154 -10.07 25.55 30.98
C ASN A 154 -9.37 24.78 32.10
N LEU A 155 -8.07 24.99 32.32
CA LEU A 155 -7.37 24.45 33.49
C LEU A 155 -7.96 25.00 34.79
N LYS A 156 -8.17 26.32 34.91
CA LYS A 156 -8.86 26.93 36.06
C LYS A 156 -10.28 26.38 36.28
N LYS A 157 -11.02 26.12 35.20
CA LYS A 157 -12.36 25.48 35.29
C LYS A 157 -12.30 24.04 35.77
N ARG A 158 -11.25 23.29 35.42
CA ARG A 158 -11.03 21.92 35.90
C ARG A 158 -10.67 21.87 37.38
N GLU A 159 -9.93 22.86 37.89
CA GLU A 159 -9.66 22.99 39.33
C GLU A 159 -10.95 23.10 40.15
N ILE A 160 -11.99 23.75 39.59
CA ILE A 160 -13.31 23.91 40.22
C ILE A 160 -14.24 22.70 39.90
N ASN A 161 -13.73 21.65 39.23
CA ASN A 161 -14.43 20.41 38.89
C ASN A 161 -15.67 20.57 37.97
N ILE A 162 -15.73 21.64 37.17
CA ILE A 162 -16.90 21.96 36.33
C ILE A 162 -16.83 21.26 34.94
N TYR A 163 -15.71 20.63 34.57
CA TYR A 163 -15.53 20.16 33.19
C TYR A 163 -14.67 18.92 33.01
N ASN A 164 -15.24 17.87 32.41
CA ASN A 164 -14.50 16.70 31.90
C ASN A 164 -14.85 16.45 30.43
N LYS A 165 -13.99 16.92 29.51
CA LYS A 165 -13.99 16.46 28.12
C LYS A 165 -12.96 15.35 27.97
N HIS A 166 -13.40 14.18 27.52
CA HIS A 166 -12.51 13.07 27.20
C HIS A 166 -11.97 13.16 25.77
N LEU A 167 -10.70 12.78 25.61
CA LEU A 167 -10.11 12.56 24.30
C LEU A 167 -10.76 11.34 23.64
N MET A 168 -10.95 11.38 22.33
CA MET A 168 -11.42 10.21 21.61
C MET A 168 -10.30 9.17 21.55
N GLY A 169 -10.48 8.05 22.25
CA GLY A 169 -9.62 6.87 22.14
C GLY A 169 -9.96 6.00 20.92
N ILE A 170 -9.48 4.76 20.89
CA ILE A 170 -9.76 3.77 19.82
C ILE A 170 -11.28 3.57 19.63
N LYS A 171 -12.09 3.72 20.68
CA LYS A 171 -13.55 3.68 20.57
C LYS A 171 -14.09 4.72 19.56
N GLY A 172 -13.47 5.90 19.45
CA GLY A 172 -13.83 6.95 18.49
C GLY A 172 -13.60 6.59 17.02
N LEU A 173 -12.97 5.45 16.71
CA LEU A 173 -12.92 4.93 15.33
C LEU A 173 -14.29 4.48 14.82
N TRP A 174 -15.11 3.94 15.73
CA TRP A 174 -16.36 3.23 15.43
C TRP A 174 -17.61 4.07 15.70
N TYR A 175 -17.49 5.11 16.52
CA TYR A 175 -18.57 6.09 16.69
C TYR A 175 -18.58 7.06 15.50
N SER A 176 -19.27 6.69 14.42
CA SER A 176 -19.96 7.70 13.60
C SER A 176 -21.04 8.28 14.48
N THR A 177 -20.90 9.55 14.86
CA THR A 177 -21.92 10.44 15.44
C THR A 177 -23.30 9.79 15.48
N ILE A 178 -23.56 9.01 16.53
CA ILE A 178 -24.92 8.87 17.03
C ILE A 178 -25.11 10.23 17.66
N THR A 179 -25.74 11.12 16.90
CA THR A 179 -26.32 12.32 17.47
C THR A 179 -27.29 11.84 18.53
N ASP A 180 -26.95 12.09 19.79
CA ASP A 180 -27.96 12.07 20.84
C ASP A 180 -29.14 12.94 20.37
N PRO A 181 -30.39 12.44 20.48
CA PRO A 181 -31.58 13.16 20.05
C PRO A 181 -31.78 14.50 20.76
#